data_AF-A0A7S1XIV0-F1
#
_entry.id   AF-A0A7S1XIV0-F1
#
_cell.length_a   1.000
_cell.length_b   1.000
_cell.length_c   1.000
_cell.angle_alpha   90.00
_cell.angle_beta   90.00
_cell.angle_gamma   90.00
#
_symmetry.space_group_name_H-M   'P 1'
#
loop_
_entity.id
_entity.type
_entity.pdbx_description
1 polymer ?
#
loop_
_entity_poly.entity_id
_entity_poly.type
_entity_poly.pdbx_seq_one_letter_code
_entity_poly.pdbx_strand_id
1 'polypeptide(L)'
;MAATSVDDVYIAFREITSALCAEARDGRTGLVSRDDALAARSVAFHALCRDYVQDSALANWAARSALSAAELFVMRRNFAASLGVSALVGYMLAIGARRPQNVLLSRATGRVAQLQLRPSISARGLLESDEAVPFRLTRNIRRFLGDAGVDGELFASMVVAIDAFALHATALKHVLSLVLNDELLAAPAPRVGSPTRTAAASANASANASANASAN
;
A
#
# COMPACT_ATOMS: atom_id res chain seq x y z
N MET A 1 4.13 -24.13 12.23
CA MET A 1 2.69 -24.47 12.31
C MET A 1 2.02 -23.67 11.19
N ALA A 2 1.52 -24.32 10.14
CA ALA A 2 0.95 -23.57 9.01
C ALA A 2 -0.33 -22.86 9.49
N ALA A 3 -0.42 -21.55 9.27
CA ALA A 3 -1.60 -20.76 9.65
C ALA A 3 -2.85 -21.34 8.96
N THR A 4 -3.86 -21.68 9.73
CA THR A 4 -5.10 -22.28 9.22
C THR A 4 -6.12 -21.23 8.80
N SER A 5 -6.05 -20.04 9.39
CA SER A 5 -6.88 -18.88 9.07
C SER A 5 -6.04 -17.62 8.83
N VAL A 6 -6.60 -16.68 8.08
CA VAL A 6 -6.07 -15.31 7.93
C VAL A 6 -6.04 -14.60 9.29
N ASP A 7 -7.00 -14.90 10.16
CA ASP A 7 -7.10 -14.32 11.51
C ASP A 7 -5.89 -14.70 12.37
N ASP A 8 -5.37 -15.93 12.24
CA ASP A 8 -4.19 -16.41 12.96
C ASP A 8 -2.96 -15.52 12.64
N VAL A 9 -2.82 -15.11 11.38
CA VAL A 9 -1.74 -14.22 10.93
C VAL A 9 -1.89 -12.83 11.53
N TYR A 10 -3.11 -12.31 11.59
CA TYR A 10 -3.40 -11.00 12.18
C TYR A 10 -3.18 -10.98 13.70
N ILE A 11 -3.62 -12.04 14.40
CA ILE A 11 -3.41 -12.20 15.84
C ILE A 11 -1.92 -12.27 16.13
N ALA A 12 -1.18 -13.13 15.43
CA ALA A 12 0.26 -13.25 15.59
C ALA A 12 1.00 -11.94 15.30
N PHE A 13 0.61 -11.19 14.26
CA PHE A 13 1.19 -9.86 14.00
C PHE A 13 1.01 -8.93 15.19
N ARG A 14 -0.23 -8.87 15.72
CA ARG A 14 -0.58 -7.99 16.83
C ARG A 14 0.19 -8.37 18.09
N GLU A 15 0.25 -9.65 18.41
CA GLU A 15 0.95 -10.17 19.59
C GLU A 15 2.46 -9.86 19.53
N ILE A 16 3.13 -10.22 18.44
CA ILE A 16 4.57 -9.98 18.28
C ILE A 16 4.87 -8.48 18.32
N THR A 17 4.10 -7.66 17.60
CA THR A 17 4.29 -6.21 17.59
C THR A 17 4.06 -5.63 19.00
N SER A 18 3.04 -6.09 19.72
CA SER A 18 2.73 -5.61 21.07
C SER A 18 3.82 -5.97 22.09
N ALA A 19 4.39 -7.18 22.00
CA ALA A 19 5.48 -7.63 22.85
C ALA A 19 6.74 -6.79 22.61
N LEU A 20 7.15 -6.63 21.35
CA LEU A 20 8.32 -5.83 20.98
C LEU A 20 8.16 -4.35 21.33
N CYS A 21 6.96 -3.78 21.12
CA CYS A 21 6.67 -2.41 21.55
C CYS A 21 6.67 -2.27 23.07
N ALA A 22 6.31 -3.30 23.84
CA ALA A 22 6.38 -3.26 25.30
C ALA A 22 7.82 -3.26 25.82
N GLU A 23 8.70 -4.02 25.17
CA GLU A 23 10.15 -4.05 25.46
C GLU A 23 10.83 -2.72 25.11
N ALA A 24 10.40 -2.07 24.04
CA ALA A 24 10.95 -0.79 23.58
C ALA A 24 10.37 0.45 24.30
N ARG A 25 9.54 0.28 25.33
CA ARG A 25 9.00 1.42 26.10
C ARG A 25 10.10 2.09 26.89
N ASP A 26 10.22 3.40 26.73
CA ASP A 26 11.08 4.19 27.60
C ASP A 26 10.56 4.15 29.03
N GLY A 27 11.38 3.67 29.97
CA GLY A 27 11.02 3.54 31.38
C GLY A 27 10.69 4.86 32.08
N ARG A 28 11.04 6.01 31.47
CA ARG A 28 10.72 7.34 32.01
C ARG A 28 9.41 7.90 31.49
N THR A 29 9.13 7.76 30.20
CA THR A 29 7.94 8.36 29.56
C THR A 29 6.80 7.36 29.32
N GLY A 30 7.09 6.06 29.34
CA GLY A 30 6.14 4.99 29.00
C GLY A 30 5.70 4.99 27.53
N LEU A 31 6.25 5.88 26.71
CA LEU A 31 5.95 6.04 25.30
C LEU A 31 6.96 5.23 24.46
N VAL A 32 6.52 4.83 23.27
CA VAL A 32 7.37 4.16 22.27
C VAL A 32 7.66 5.16 21.16
N SER A 33 8.94 5.31 20.78
CA SER A 33 9.31 6.16 19.66
C SER A 33 8.67 5.67 18.36
N ARG A 34 8.44 6.57 17.40
CA ARG A 34 7.96 6.20 16.07
C ARG A 34 8.89 5.20 15.40
N ASP A 35 10.20 5.40 15.53
CA ASP A 35 11.21 4.57 14.89
C ASP A 35 11.24 3.17 15.50
N ASP A 36 11.13 3.06 16.83
CA ASP A 36 11.06 1.79 17.54
C ASP A 36 9.80 1.00 17.17
N ALA A 37 8.66 1.69 17.05
CA ALA A 37 7.41 1.07 16.61
C ALA A 37 7.50 0.56 15.15
N LEU A 38 8.19 1.29 14.27
CA LEU A 38 8.44 0.84 12.90
C LEU A 38 9.40 -0.35 12.84
N ALA A 39 10.45 -0.35 13.67
CA ALA A 39 11.38 -1.46 13.80
C ALA A 39 10.66 -2.72 14.31
N ALA A 40 9.86 -2.61 15.37
CA ALA A 40 9.04 -3.69 15.91
C ALA A 40 8.10 -4.29 14.85
N ARG A 41 7.43 -3.43 14.07
CA ARG A 41 6.58 -3.87 12.95
C ARG A 41 7.35 -4.60 11.87
N SER A 42 8.57 -4.15 11.55
CA SER A 42 9.44 -4.80 10.56
C SER A 42 9.84 -6.21 11.01
N VAL A 43 10.27 -6.34 12.27
CA VAL A 43 10.61 -7.64 12.87
C VAL A 43 9.40 -8.57 12.88
N ALA A 44 8.23 -8.09 13.33
CA ALA A 44 6.99 -8.85 13.31
C ALA A 44 6.61 -9.30 11.89
N PHE A 45 6.76 -8.41 10.90
CA PHE A 45 6.53 -8.76 9.50
C PHE A 45 7.44 -9.90 9.04
N HIS A 46 8.76 -9.82 9.29
CA HIS A 46 9.70 -10.86 8.90
C HIS A 46 9.42 -12.21 9.58
N ALA A 47 9.05 -12.20 10.87
CA ALA A 47 8.65 -13.41 11.58
C ALA A 47 7.43 -14.08 10.93
N LEU A 48 6.38 -13.31 10.61
CA LEU A 48 5.20 -13.85 9.92
C LEU A 48 5.50 -14.39 8.53
N CYS A 49 6.40 -13.74 7.79
CA CYS A 49 6.79 -14.19 6.47
C CYS A 49 7.48 -15.55 6.51
N ARG A 50 8.22 -15.84 7.59
CA ARG A 50 8.93 -17.11 7.77
C ARG A 50 7.98 -18.20 8.28
N ASP A 51 7.18 -17.87 9.29
CA ASP A 51 6.50 -18.88 10.11
C ASP A 51 5.06 -19.15 9.66
N TYR A 52 4.38 -18.16 9.05
CA TYR A 52 2.94 -18.23 8.73
C TYR A 52 2.66 -18.24 7.22
N VAL A 53 3.20 -17.28 6.47
CA VAL A 53 2.83 -17.06 5.06
C VAL A 53 4.03 -17.25 4.14
N GLN A 54 4.06 -18.38 3.45
CA GLN A 54 5.08 -18.69 2.45
C GLN A 54 5.05 -17.69 1.29
N ASP A 55 6.20 -17.43 0.69
CA ASP A 55 6.34 -16.58 -0.50
C ASP A 55 5.91 -17.29 -1.79
N SER A 56 5.74 -18.61 -1.75
CA SER A 56 5.31 -19.43 -2.88
C SER A 56 3.80 -19.60 -2.96
N ALA A 57 3.00 -18.96 -2.10
CA ALA A 57 1.56 -19.22 -2.02
C ALA A 57 0.85 -18.96 -3.35
N LEU A 58 1.13 -17.80 -3.97
CA LEU A 58 0.59 -17.46 -5.29
C LEU A 58 1.13 -18.37 -6.39
N ALA A 59 2.43 -18.68 -6.34
CA ALA A 59 3.07 -19.55 -7.32
C ALA A 59 2.51 -20.98 -7.31
N ASN A 60 2.31 -21.54 -6.11
CA ASN A 60 1.73 -22.86 -5.90
C ASN A 60 0.26 -22.90 -6.31
N TRP A 61 -0.52 -21.85 -6.00
CA TRP A 61 -1.89 -21.74 -6.46
C TRP A 61 -1.98 -21.70 -8.00
N ALA A 62 -1.13 -20.91 -8.65
CA ALA A 62 -1.13 -20.80 -10.10
C ALA A 62 -0.71 -22.11 -10.78
N ALA A 63 0.32 -22.79 -10.23
CA ALA A 63 0.76 -24.09 -10.72
C ALA A 63 -0.32 -25.17 -10.58
N ARG A 64 -1.12 -25.14 -9.51
CA ARG A 64 -2.29 -26.04 -9.35
C ARG A 64 -3.48 -25.66 -10.22
N SER A 65 -3.57 -24.39 -10.64
CA SER A 65 -4.71 -23.88 -11.41
C SER A 65 -4.54 -24.06 -12.92
N ALA A 66 -3.31 -24.11 -13.41
CA ALA A 66 -2.99 -24.32 -14.82
C ALA A 66 -2.99 -25.81 -15.16
N LEU A 67 -3.47 -26.17 -16.35
CA LEU A 67 -3.52 -27.55 -16.82
C LEU A 67 -2.18 -28.01 -17.42
N SER A 68 -1.35 -27.06 -17.85
CA SER A 68 -0.03 -27.32 -18.44
C SER A 68 1.00 -26.25 -18.09
N ALA A 69 2.28 -26.57 -18.29
CA ALA A 69 3.38 -25.62 -18.12
C ALA A 69 3.29 -24.45 -19.13
N ALA A 70 2.77 -24.69 -20.33
CA ALA A 70 2.57 -23.66 -21.34
C ALA A 70 1.51 -22.65 -20.90
N GLU A 71 0.38 -23.12 -20.37
CA GLU A 71 -0.65 -22.25 -19.80
C GLU A 71 -0.13 -21.43 -18.62
N LEU A 72 0.64 -22.05 -17.73
CA LEU A 72 1.25 -21.36 -16.61
C LEU A 72 2.21 -20.25 -17.07
N PHE A 73 2.99 -20.50 -18.12
CA PHE A 73 3.88 -19.50 -18.72
C PHE A 73 3.10 -18.32 -19.29
N VAL A 74 2.05 -18.59 -20.09
CA VAL A 74 1.17 -17.55 -20.64
C VAL A 74 0.46 -16.77 -19.53
N MET A 75 -0.02 -17.45 -18.50
CA MET A 75 -0.64 -16.83 -17.34
C MET A 75 0.32 -15.87 -16.63
N ARG A 76 1.57 -16.29 -16.36
CA ARG A 76 2.61 -15.44 -15.76
C ARG A 76 2.91 -14.22 -16.61
N ARG A 77 3.04 -14.41 -17.92
CA ARG A 77 3.31 -13.32 -18.88
C ARG A 77 2.18 -12.28 -18.89
N ASN A 78 0.93 -12.74 -19.04
CA ASN A 78 -0.23 -11.86 -19.04
C ASN A 78 -0.44 -11.16 -17.69
N PHE A 79 -0.14 -11.86 -16.59
CA PHE A 79 -0.16 -11.29 -15.25
C PHE A 79 0.86 -10.16 -15.13
N ALA A 80 2.10 -10.38 -15.55
CA ALA A 80 3.16 -9.38 -15.52
C ALA A 80 2.79 -8.13 -16.33
N ALA A 81 2.35 -8.32 -17.58
CA ALA A 81 1.98 -7.22 -18.46
C ALA A 81 0.80 -6.39 -17.92
N SER A 82 -0.26 -7.05 -17.45
CA SER A 82 -1.43 -6.35 -16.90
C SER A 82 -1.13 -5.66 -15.56
N LEU A 83 -0.32 -6.30 -14.70
CA LEU A 83 0.14 -5.69 -13.45
C LEU A 83 1.00 -4.46 -13.73
N GLY A 84 1.89 -4.51 -14.73
CA GLY A 84 2.78 -3.40 -15.08
C GLY A 84 2.02 -2.15 -15.50
N VAL A 85 1.07 -2.30 -16.43
CA VAL A 85 0.21 -1.20 -16.87
C VAL A 85 -0.65 -0.68 -15.71
N SER A 86 -1.26 -1.56 -14.92
CA SER A 86 -2.10 -1.16 -13.78
C SER A 86 -1.29 -0.44 -12.69
N ALA A 87 -0.06 -0.89 -12.43
CA ALA A 87 0.85 -0.27 -11.46
C ALA A 87 1.28 1.13 -11.92
N LEU A 88 1.59 1.31 -13.20
CA LEU A 88 1.93 2.61 -13.76
C LEU A 88 0.76 3.60 -13.64
N VAL A 89 -0.43 3.20 -14.08
CA VAL A 89 -1.63 4.04 -13.98
C VAL A 89 -1.95 4.36 -12.52
N GLY A 90 -1.85 3.37 -11.63
CA GLY A 90 -2.07 3.56 -10.20
C GLY A 90 -1.07 4.51 -9.55
N TYR A 91 0.18 4.53 -10.04
CA TYR A 91 1.19 5.49 -9.61
C TYR A 91 0.90 6.90 -10.13
N MET A 92 0.61 7.05 -11.43
CA MET A 92 0.31 8.34 -12.05
C MET A 92 -0.91 9.04 -11.44
N LEU A 93 -1.93 8.28 -11.05
CA LEU A 93 -3.19 8.79 -10.50
C LEU A 93 -3.26 8.76 -8.97
N ALA A 94 -2.15 8.42 -8.29
CA ALA A 94 -2.11 8.25 -6.84
C ALA A 94 -3.27 7.37 -6.30
N ILE A 95 -3.59 6.27 -7.01
CA ILE A 95 -4.69 5.38 -6.63
C ILE A 95 -4.29 4.59 -5.40
N GLY A 96 -5.05 4.74 -4.32
CA GLY A 96 -4.84 4.00 -3.07
C GLY A 96 -5.63 2.69 -2.97
N ALA A 97 -5.68 2.12 -1.77
CA ALA A 97 -6.49 0.96 -1.41
C ALA A 97 -6.21 -0.31 -2.23
N ARG A 98 -4.93 -0.54 -2.57
CA ARG A 98 -4.46 -1.73 -3.31
C ARG A 98 -4.37 -2.97 -2.42
N ARG A 99 -5.46 -3.30 -1.74
CA ARG A 99 -5.58 -4.48 -0.87
C ARG A 99 -5.77 -5.74 -1.74
N PRO A 100 -5.32 -6.93 -1.30
CA PRO A 100 -5.47 -8.16 -2.08
C PRO A 100 -6.92 -8.46 -2.50
N GLN A 101 -7.90 -8.11 -1.65
CA GLN A 101 -9.34 -8.26 -1.95
C GLN A 101 -9.83 -7.40 -3.13
N ASN A 102 -9.12 -6.33 -3.46
CA ASN A 102 -9.45 -5.43 -4.57
C ASN A 102 -8.67 -5.78 -5.84
N VAL A 103 -7.90 -6.85 -5.85
CA VAL A 103 -7.11 -7.31 -7.00
C VAL A 103 -7.73 -8.59 -7.52
N LEU A 104 -8.32 -8.53 -8.71
CA LEU A 104 -8.87 -9.69 -9.40
C LEU A 104 -7.84 -10.27 -10.35
N LEU A 105 -7.75 -11.61 -10.34
CA LEU A 105 -6.96 -12.38 -11.29
C LEU A 105 -7.89 -13.29 -12.08
N SER A 106 -7.92 -13.10 -13.39
CA SER A 106 -8.63 -14.01 -14.29
C SER A 106 -7.85 -15.31 -14.45
N ARG A 107 -8.47 -16.44 -14.09
CA ARG A 107 -7.87 -17.77 -14.26
C ARG A 107 -7.74 -18.18 -15.73
N ALA A 108 -8.66 -17.73 -16.58
CA ALA A 108 -8.67 -18.11 -18.00
C ALA A 108 -7.62 -17.36 -18.82
N THR A 109 -7.41 -16.07 -18.53
CA THR A 109 -6.51 -15.21 -19.31
C THR A 109 -5.21 -14.87 -18.59
N GLY A 110 -5.14 -15.06 -17.27
CA GLY A 110 -4.01 -14.65 -16.45
C GLY A 110 -3.88 -13.14 -16.24
N ARG A 111 -4.87 -12.34 -16.67
CA ARG A 111 -4.83 -10.87 -16.53
C ARG A 111 -5.28 -10.45 -15.12
N VAL A 112 -4.64 -9.39 -14.63
CA VAL A 112 -4.95 -8.73 -13.36
C VAL A 112 -5.74 -7.46 -13.61
N ALA A 113 -6.76 -7.22 -12.79
CA ALA A 113 -7.52 -5.98 -12.77
C ALA A 113 -7.72 -5.50 -11.34
N GLN A 114 -7.69 -4.18 -11.13
CA GLN A 114 -8.03 -3.56 -9.86
C GLN A 114 -9.51 -3.19 -9.85
N LEU A 115 -10.23 -3.57 -8.79
CA LEU A 115 -11.65 -3.29 -8.62
C LEU A 115 -11.93 -1.84 -8.20
N GLN A 116 -10.95 -1.18 -7.59
CA GLN A 116 -11.08 0.18 -7.11
C GLN A 116 -10.02 1.05 -7.80
N LEU A 117 -10.49 2.00 -8.60
CA LEU A 117 -9.66 2.93 -9.37
C LEU A 117 -10.03 4.37 -9.00
N ARG A 118 -10.01 4.68 -7.70
CA ARG A 118 -10.27 6.05 -7.22
C ARG A 118 -8.96 6.79 -6.97
N PRO A 119 -8.71 7.93 -7.65
CA PRO A 119 -7.58 8.79 -7.34
C PRO A 119 -7.66 9.32 -5.90
N SER A 120 -6.53 9.37 -5.21
CA SER A 120 -6.44 10.00 -3.89
C SER A 120 -6.21 11.49 -4.05
N ILE A 121 -7.27 12.29 -3.88
CA ILE A 121 -7.23 13.75 -3.96
C ILE A 121 -7.25 14.32 -2.54
N SER A 122 -6.21 15.07 -2.20
CA SER A 122 -6.09 15.82 -0.95
C SER A 122 -7.13 16.93 -0.85
N ALA A 123 -7.41 17.43 0.36
CA ALA A 123 -8.32 18.57 0.55
C ALA A 123 -7.87 19.85 -0.20
N ARG A 124 -6.60 19.91 -0.63
CA ARG A 124 -6.04 20.99 -1.46
C ARG A 124 -6.22 20.78 -2.96
N GLY A 125 -6.88 19.70 -3.39
CA GLY A 125 -7.05 19.35 -4.81
C GLY A 125 -5.79 18.75 -5.45
N LEU A 126 -4.83 18.29 -4.64
CA LEU A 126 -3.59 17.66 -5.13
C LEU A 126 -3.68 16.14 -5.07
N LEU A 127 -3.10 15.46 -6.05
CA LEU A 127 -2.94 14.00 -6.02
C LEU A 127 -1.85 13.63 -5.02
N GLU A 128 -2.24 13.02 -3.90
CA GLU A 128 -1.33 12.61 -2.83
C GLU A 128 -1.54 11.12 -2.52
N SER A 129 -0.46 10.33 -2.57
CA SER A 129 -0.51 8.92 -2.18
C SER A 129 -0.16 8.76 -0.71
N ASP A 130 -1.05 8.16 0.07
CA ASP A 130 -0.84 7.81 1.48
C ASP A 130 -0.09 6.46 1.66
N GLU A 131 0.25 5.79 0.56
CA GLU A 131 0.97 4.52 0.59
C GLU A 131 2.49 4.74 0.50
N ALA A 132 3.25 4.15 1.42
CA ALA A 132 4.71 4.24 1.43
C ALA A 132 5.39 3.55 0.22
N VAL A 133 4.65 2.71 -0.51
CA VAL A 133 5.12 2.00 -1.70
C VAL A 133 4.45 2.55 -2.95
N PRO A 134 5.19 2.76 -4.06
CA PRO A 134 4.64 3.35 -5.28
C PRO A 134 3.60 2.43 -5.93
N PHE A 135 3.87 1.12 -5.93
CA PHE A 135 2.96 0.09 -6.42
C PHE A 135 3.17 -1.22 -5.66
N ARG A 136 2.20 -2.13 -5.79
CA ARG A 136 2.17 -3.39 -5.04
C ARG A 136 2.97 -4.49 -5.75
N LEU A 137 4.24 -4.66 -5.37
CA LEU A 137 5.08 -5.80 -5.75
C LEU A 137 5.51 -6.58 -4.51
N THR A 138 4.64 -7.46 -4.01
CA THR A 138 4.92 -8.24 -2.80
C THR A 138 5.82 -9.45 -3.09
N ARG A 139 6.41 -10.05 -2.04
CA ARG A 139 7.22 -11.28 -2.16
C ARG A 139 6.50 -12.41 -2.92
N ASN A 140 5.20 -12.56 -2.71
CA ASN A 140 4.39 -13.60 -3.37
C ASN A 140 4.26 -13.34 -4.88
N ILE A 141 4.09 -12.07 -5.27
CA ILE A 141 4.03 -11.67 -6.67
C ILE A 141 5.41 -11.83 -7.32
N ARG A 142 6.46 -11.35 -6.65
CA ARG A 142 7.84 -11.49 -7.11
C ARG A 142 8.21 -12.97 -7.31
N ARG A 143 7.89 -13.85 -6.36
CA ARG A 143 8.16 -15.29 -6.45
C ARG A 143 7.37 -15.97 -7.56
N PHE A 144 6.13 -15.54 -7.81
CA PHE A 144 5.29 -16.06 -8.90
C PHE A 144 5.82 -15.69 -10.28
N LEU A 145 6.25 -14.44 -10.45
CA LEU A 145 6.82 -13.94 -11.70
C LEU A 145 8.25 -14.44 -11.95
N GLY A 146 9.02 -14.63 -10.88
CA GLY A 146 10.46 -14.86 -10.95
C GLY A 146 11.21 -13.60 -11.41
N ASP A 147 12.54 -13.66 -11.37
CA ASP A 147 13.37 -12.49 -11.73
C ASP A 147 13.19 -12.12 -13.22
N ALA A 148 13.10 -13.11 -14.10
CA ALA A 148 12.84 -12.90 -15.52
C ALA A 148 11.46 -12.26 -15.81
N GLY A 149 10.44 -12.54 -14.99
CA GLY A 149 9.12 -11.93 -15.15
C GLY A 149 9.06 -10.49 -14.64
N VAL A 150 9.84 -10.16 -13.61
CA VAL A 150 9.92 -8.82 -13.02
C VAL A 150 10.77 -7.88 -13.86
N ASP A 151 12.00 -8.29 -14.19
CA ASP A 151 12.94 -7.46 -14.94
C ASP A 151 12.67 -7.50 -16.46
N GLY A 152 11.96 -8.54 -16.92
CA GLY A 152 11.54 -8.68 -18.31
C GLY A 152 10.15 -8.08 -18.55
N GLU A 153 9.12 -8.93 -18.60
CA GLU A 153 7.79 -8.56 -19.08
C GLU A 153 7.13 -7.44 -18.25
N LEU A 154 7.25 -7.46 -16.92
CA LEU A 154 6.67 -6.43 -16.06
C LEU A 154 7.30 -5.06 -16.37
N PHE A 155 8.63 -4.96 -16.34
CA PHE A 155 9.34 -3.72 -16.64
C PHE A 155 9.10 -3.25 -18.09
N ALA A 156 9.19 -4.16 -19.06
CA ALA A 156 8.96 -3.83 -20.48
C ALA A 156 7.54 -3.28 -20.70
N SER A 157 6.52 -3.88 -20.07
CA SER A 157 5.14 -3.40 -20.18
C SER A 157 4.94 -2.01 -19.58
N MET A 158 5.66 -1.68 -18.50
CA MET A 158 5.64 -0.33 -17.91
C MET A 158 6.27 0.69 -18.86
N VAL A 159 7.44 0.39 -19.43
CA VAL A 159 8.14 1.29 -20.36
C VAL A 159 7.28 1.57 -21.60
N VAL A 160 6.77 0.52 -22.24
CA VAL A 160 5.91 0.65 -23.42
C VAL A 160 4.63 1.44 -23.11
N ALA A 161 4.05 1.26 -21.92
CA ALA A 161 2.88 2.02 -21.50
C ALA A 161 3.19 3.50 -21.25
N ILE A 162 4.34 3.82 -20.63
CA ILE A 162 4.79 5.21 -20.47
C ILE A 162 4.97 5.87 -21.84
N ASP A 163 5.66 5.20 -22.76
CA ASP A 163 5.92 5.73 -24.10
C ASP A 163 4.60 5.98 -24.86
N ALA A 164 3.65 5.05 -24.76
CA ALA A 164 2.32 5.22 -25.34
C ALA A 164 1.56 6.42 -24.73
N PHE A 165 1.65 6.61 -23.41
CA PHE A 165 1.05 7.77 -22.75
C PHE A 165 1.71 9.09 -23.14
N ALA A 166 3.04 9.11 -23.29
CA ALA A 166 3.79 10.27 -23.74
C ALA A 166 3.44 10.64 -25.19
N LEU A 167 3.36 9.64 -26.08
CA LEU A 167 2.98 9.82 -27.48
C LEU A 167 1.57 10.40 -27.63
N HIS A 168 0.65 10.02 -26.74
CA HIS A 168 -0.75 10.44 -26.76
C HIS A 168 -1.11 11.40 -25.61
N ALA A 169 -0.15 12.21 -25.14
CA ALA A 169 -0.29 13.08 -23.98
C ALA A 169 -1.50 14.03 -24.05
N THR A 170 -1.83 14.56 -25.24
CA THR A 170 -2.98 15.45 -25.44
C THR A 170 -4.30 14.74 -25.17
N ALA A 171 -4.49 13.54 -25.73
CA ALA A 171 -5.70 12.75 -25.50
C ALA A 171 -5.82 12.33 -24.03
N LEU A 172 -4.70 11.90 -23.43
CA LEU A 172 -4.64 11.56 -22.01
C LEU A 172 -5.01 12.75 -21.12
N LYS A 173 -4.51 13.95 -21.43
CA LYS A 173 -4.86 15.18 -20.70
C LYS A 173 -6.36 15.43 -20.74
N HIS A 174 -7.02 15.29 -21.89
CA HIS A 174 -8.47 15.50 -22.00
C HIS A 174 -9.27 14.50 -21.15
N VAL A 175 -8.94 13.21 -21.26
CA VAL A 175 -9.60 12.16 -20.47
C VAL A 175 -9.37 12.40 -18.97
N LEU A 176 -8.13 12.71 -18.59
CA LEU A 176 -7.77 12.91 -17.20
C LEU A 176 -8.42 14.16 -16.61
N SER A 177 -8.50 15.26 -17.36
CA SER A 177 -9.22 16.46 -16.92
C SER A 177 -10.69 16.16 -16.63
N LEU A 178 -11.35 15.33 -17.45
CA LEU A 178 -12.74 14.96 -17.21
C LEU A 178 -12.87 14.12 -15.92
N VAL A 179 -12.10 13.03 -15.82
CA VAL A 179 -12.17 12.12 -14.67
C VAL A 179 -11.79 12.82 -13.36
N LEU A 180 -10.72 13.63 -13.36
CA LEU A 180 -10.29 14.34 -12.14
C LEU A 180 -11.27 15.45 -11.75
N ASN A 181 -11.91 16.12 -12.71
CA ASN A 181 -12.93 17.12 -12.38
C ASN A 181 -14.13 16.47 -11.70
N ASP A 182 -14.60 15.31 -12.20
CA ASP A 182 -15.71 14.58 -11.57
C ASP A 182 -15.34 14.13 -10.15
N GLU A 183 -14.14 13.59 -9.95
CA GLU A 183 -13.67 13.18 -8.61
C GLU A 183 -13.46 14.38 -7.67
N LEU A 184 -13.02 15.54 -8.17
CA LEU A 184 -12.88 16.76 -7.38
C LEU A 184 -14.25 17.31 -6.95
N LEU A 185 -15.26 17.23 -7.81
CA LEU A 185 -16.64 17.63 -7.50
C LEU A 185 -17.32 16.64 -6.53
N ALA A 186 -17.02 15.36 -6.66
CA ALA A 186 -17.52 14.31 -5.77
C ALA A 186 -16.81 14.29 -4.41
N ALA A 187 -15.62 14.91 -4.30
CA ALA A 187 -14.88 15.00 -3.05
C ALA A 187 -15.71 15.77 -2.01
N PRO A 188 -15.78 15.29 -0.75
CA PRO A 188 -16.50 15.99 0.29
C PRO A 188 -15.89 17.38 0.46
N ALA A 189 -16.74 18.42 0.43
CA ALA A 189 -16.32 19.80 0.64
C ALA A 189 -15.41 19.89 1.88
N PRO A 190 -14.31 20.66 1.82
CA PRO A 190 -13.48 20.86 2.99
C PRO A 190 -14.38 21.32 4.13
N ARG A 191 -14.34 20.61 5.26
CA ARG A 191 -15.09 20.99 6.46
C ARG A 191 -14.60 22.36 6.91
N VAL A 192 -15.26 23.41 6.45
CA VAL A 192 -15.13 24.76 6.99
C VAL A 192 -15.65 24.69 8.42
N GLY A 193 -14.74 24.71 9.39
CA GLY A 193 -15.09 24.75 10.81
C GLY A 193 -15.18 23.39 11.48
N SER A 194 -14.02 22.82 11.86
CA SER A 194 -13.90 22.24 13.19
C SER A 194 -12.69 22.91 13.84
N PRO A 195 -12.81 23.48 15.05
CA PRO A 195 -11.71 24.19 15.67
C PRO A 195 -10.56 23.19 15.84
N THR A 196 -9.41 23.58 15.31
CA THR A 196 -8.17 22.82 15.40
C THR A 196 -7.92 22.45 16.85
N ARG A 197 -7.94 21.15 17.18
CA ARG A 197 -7.50 20.61 18.48
C ARG A 197 -5.99 20.75 18.70
N THR A 198 -5.33 21.71 18.06
CA THR A 198 -3.91 22.06 18.27
C THR A 198 -3.72 23.32 19.12
N ALA A 199 -4.79 24.02 19.53
CA ALA A 199 -4.67 25.18 20.41
C ALA A 199 -4.75 24.88 21.93
N ALA A 200 -5.16 23.68 22.34
CA ALA A 200 -5.34 23.34 23.76
C ALA A 200 -4.04 22.93 24.49
N ALA A 201 -2.95 22.66 23.76
CA ALA A 201 -1.66 22.26 24.37
C ALA A 201 -0.77 23.45 24.76
N SER A 202 -1.02 24.66 24.25
CA SER A 202 -0.18 25.84 24.58
C SER A 202 -0.72 26.70 25.73
N ALA A 203 -1.98 26.51 26.15
CA ALA A 203 -2.57 27.27 27.24
C ALA A 203 -2.20 26.76 28.65
N ASN A 204 -1.77 25.50 28.79
CA ASN A 204 -1.37 24.94 30.09
C ASN A 204 0.10 25.19 30.45
N ALA A 205 0.91 25.77 29.55
CA ALA A 205 2.31 26.11 29.83
C ALA A 205 2.47 27.48 30.51
N SER A 206 1.54 28.41 30.30
CA SER A 206 1.58 29.76 30.89
C SER A 206 0.96 29.86 32.28
N ALA A 207 0.14 28.89 32.70
CA ALA A 207 -0.46 28.86 34.04
C ALA A 207 0.48 28.33 35.13
N ASN A 208 1.47 27.49 34.78
CA ASN A 208 2.42 26.92 35.74
C ASN A 208 3.71 27.75 35.93
N ALA A 209 3.91 28.80 35.14
CA ALA A 209 5.07 29.70 35.27
C ALA A 209 4.84 30.83 36.30
N SER A 210 3.58 31.21 36.58
CA SER A 210 3.25 32.28 37.53
C SER A 210 3.11 31.80 38.98
N ALA A 211 3.06 30.49 39.24
CA ALA A 211 2.94 29.94 40.59
C ALA A 211 4.30 29.76 41.31
N ASN A 212 5.42 29.74 40.58
CA ASN A 212 6.75 29.46 41.14
C ASN A 212 7.67 30.70 41.28
N ALA A 213 7.12 31.91 41.11
CA ALA A 213 7.85 33.18 41.25
C ALA A 213 7.54 33.95 42.55
N SER A 214 6.78 33.37 43.48
CA SER A 214 6.39 34.00 44.77
C SER A 214 6.96 33.29 46.00
N ALA A 215 7.90 32.36 45.84
CA ALA A 215 8.54 31.66 46.96
C ALA A 215 10.06 31.57 46.73
N ASN A 216 10.72 32.73 46.80
CA ASN A 216 12.11 32.86 47.26
C ASN A 216 12.38 34.31 47.65
#